data_AF-A0A915KJD2-F1
#
_entry.id   AF-A0A915KJD2-F1
#
_cell.length_a   1.000
_cell.length_b   1.000
_cell.length_c   1.000
_cell.angle_alpha   90.00
_cell.angle_beta   90.00
_cell.angle_gamma   90.00
#
_symmetry.space_group_name_H-M   'P 1'
#
loop_
_entity.id
_entity.type
_entity.pdbx_description
1 polymer ?
#
loop_
_entity_poly.entity_id
_entity_poly.type
_entity_poly.pdbx_seq_one_letter_code
_entity_poly.pdbx_strand_id
1 'polypeptide(L)'
;GDSPQAVGLARGIGEKLKELVGAKDRPGLLHAAISRLERSGAVQPAHTVAGRIEQALAWLDNLNVDDKGLGHHAIKLVTEEGRKIADQCHGPEKYRLNQLCDDIDRLAMQLADLQRRGLGDSPQAKDIADQLRQKLHELRDLMSKALTDRVVEDFADITTPLKQFTDAALAPEGAPDRELNFQDKAQNLEAHSTRCAQTGRMVASGGPCKNKKTVEALCDAANQVSNMTPQIINAGKIRLHHPTSKSADEHFENLRRQFADALQRLRALVDEAINAGDFVKAS
;
A
#
# COMPACT_ATOMS: atom_id res chain seq x y z
N GLY A 1 -24.75 14.59 27.45
CA GLY A 1 -25.88 14.86 28.35
C GLY A 1 -25.49 16.00 29.26
N ASP A 2 -26.44 16.81 29.70
CA ASP A 2 -26.17 18.08 30.37
C ASP A 2 -25.95 17.94 31.88
N SER A 3 -25.61 16.75 32.36
CA SER A 3 -25.31 16.56 33.77
C SER A 3 -24.00 17.27 34.14
N PRO A 4 -23.90 17.86 35.33
CA PRO A 4 -22.68 18.52 35.80
C PRO A 4 -21.45 17.59 35.73
N GLN A 5 -21.61 16.30 35.99
CA GLN A 5 -20.52 15.32 35.84
C GLN A 5 -20.10 15.11 34.39
N ALA A 6 -21.04 15.07 33.44
CA ALA A 6 -20.73 14.91 32.02
C ALA A 6 -20.03 16.14 31.44
N VAL A 7 -20.44 17.35 31.86
CA VAL A 7 -19.79 18.61 31.47
C VAL A 7 -18.38 18.71 32.05
N GLY A 8 -18.19 18.31 33.31
CA GLY A 8 -16.87 18.26 33.95
C GLY A 8 -15.92 17.29 33.25
N LEU A 9 -16.40 16.09 32.89
CA LEU A 9 -15.62 15.10 32.16
C LEU A 9 -15.24 15.59 30.75
N ALA A 10 -16.19 16.17 30.01
CA ALA A 10 -15.95 16.71 28.68
C ALA A 10 -14.88 17.82 28.70
N ARG A 11 -14.92 18.69 29.72
CA ARG A 11 -13.89 19.72 29.92
C ARG A 11 -12.52 19.12 30.19
N GLY A 12 -12.43 18.13 31.09
CA GLY A 12 -11.16 17.45 31.41
C GLY A 12 -10.56 16.72 30.20
N ILE A 13 -11.38 16.06 29.39
CA ILE A 13 -10.96 15.45 28.12
C ILE A 13 -10.45 16.52 27.15
N GLY A 14 -11.16 17.65 27.03
CA GLY A 14 -10.74 18.77 26.18
C GLY A 14 -9.40 19.38 26.59
N GLU A 15 -9.11 19.48 27.89
CA GLU A 15 -7.81 19.92 28.40
C GLU A 15 -6.70 18.92 28.07
N LYS A 16 -6.94 17.61 28.23
CA LYS A 16 -5.98 16.56 27.86
C LYS A 16 -5.70 16.48 26.36
N LEU A 17 -6.72 16.68 25.52
CA LEU A 17 -6.56 16.76 24.07
C LEU A 17 -5.71 17.96 23.66
N LYS A 18 -5.87 19.11 24.33
CA LYS A 18 -5.04 20.31 24.10
C LYS A 18 -3.59 20.11 24.54
N GLU A 19 -3.34 19.40 25.64
CA GLU A 19 -1.97 19.02 26.03
C GLU A 19 -1.33 18.08 25.00
N LEU A 20 -2.10 17.12 24.48
CA LEU A 20 -1.60 16.12 23.53
C LEU A 20 -1.32 16.72 22.14
N VAL A 21 -2.32 17.38 21.55
CA VAL A 21 -2.31 17.87 20.15
C VAL A 21 -1.78 19.30 20.05
N GLY A 22 -2.03 20.11 21.07
CA GLY A 22 -1.71 21.53 21.10
C GLY A 22 -2.93 22.42 21.07
N ALA A 23 -2.70 23.70 21.32
CA ALA A 23 -3.67 24.77 21.10
C ALA A 23 -3.14 25.71 20.00
N LYS A 24 -4.00 26.63 19.54
CA LYS A 24 -3.69 27.59 18.46
C LYS A 24 -2.35 28.30 18.63
N ASP A 25 -1.93 28.55 19.88
CA ASP A 25 -0.73 29.32 20.21
C ASP A 25 0.35 28.49 20.94
N ARG A 26 0.13 27.18 21.16
CA ARG A 26 1.08 26.30 21.86
C ARG A 26 1.12 24.91 21.24
N PRO A 27 2.30 24.45 20.75
CA PRO A 27 2.44 23.09 20.24
C PRO A 27 2.23 22.07 21.35
N GLY A 28 1.46 21.01 21.06
CA GLY A 28 1.21 19.92 21.99
C GLY A 28 2.40 18.97 22.12
N LEU A 29 2.29 18.03 23.05
CA LEU A 29 3.30 17.00 23.28
C LEU A 29 3.63 16.19 22.02
N LEU A 30 2.62 15.91 21.17
CA LEU A 30 2.83 15.22 19.89
C LEU A 30 3.70 16.04 18.94
N HIS A 31 3.42 17.33 18.79
CA HIS A 31 4.21 18.21 17.93
C HIS A 31 5.65 18.33 18.46
N ALA A 32 5.83 18.48 19.77
CA ALA A 32 7.15 18.50 20.38
C ALA A 32 7.91 17.17 20.19
N ALA A 33 7.23 16.02 20.25
CA ALA A 33 7.83 14.71 20.00
C ALA A 33 8.24 14.54 18.52
N ILE A 34 7.39 14.96 17.58
CA ILE A 34 7.69 14.95 16.14
C ILE A 34 8.87 15.88 15.83
N SER A 35 8.85 17.12 16.33
CA SER A 35 9.95 18.05 16.14
C SER A 35 11.26 17.58 16.79
N ARG A 36 11.21 16.87 17.92
CA ARG A 36 12.40 16.25 18.53
C ARG A 36 12.93 15.10 17.67
N LEU A 37 12.04 14.30 17.10
CA LEU A 37 12.41 13.23 16.17
C LEU A 37 13.07 13.81 14.92
N GLU A 38 12.49 14.84 14.31
CA GLU A 38 13.03 15.54 13.13
C GLU A 38 14.39 16.20 13.42
N ARG A 39 14.56 16.82 14.60
CA ARG A 39 15.83 17.44 15.01
C ARG A 39 16.91 16.45 15.42
N SER A 40 16.55 15.23 15.81
CA SER A 40 17.51 14.22 16.26
C SER A 40 18.39 13.64 15.14
N GLY A 41 18.12 14.02 13.89
CA GLY A 41 18.78 13.45 12.71
C GLY A 41 18.54 11.96 12.55
N ALA A 42 17.52 11.40 13.23
CA ALA A 42 17.09 10.02 13.05
C ALA A 42 16.51 9.89 11.64
N VAL A 43 17.32 9.35 10.73
CA VAL A 43 16.90 9.02 9.37
C VAL A 43 15.71 8.08 9.48
N GLN A 44 14.58 8.49 8.90
CA GLN A 44 13.37 7.67 8.92
C GLN A 44 13.54 6.49 7.95
N PRO A 45 12.89 5.35 8.22
CA PRO A 45 12.82 4.26 7.27
C PRO A 45 12.24 4.76 5.94
N ALA A 46 12.81 4.31 4.83
CA ALA A 46 12.31 4.66 3.51
C ALA A 46 10.88 4.15 3.30
N HIS A 47 10.13 4.85 2.45
CA HIS A 47 8.73 4.51 2.16
C HIS A 47 8.59 3.34 1.18
N THR A 48 9.63 3.05 0.38
CA THR A 48 9.66 1.92 -0.57
C THR A 48 10.52 0.78 -0.03
N VAL A 49 10.17 -0.46 -0.42
CA VAL A 49 10.98 -1.66 -0.10
C VAL A 49 12.40 -1.51 -0.62
N ALA A 50 12.57 -1.00 -1.84
CA ALA A 50 13.89 -0.81 -2.42
C ALA A 50 14.77 0.16 -1.61
N GLY A 51 14.20 1.26 -1.11
CA GLY A 51 14.93 2.18 -0.21
C GLY A 51 15.20 1.58 1.17
N ARG A 52 14.29 0.75 1.70
CA ARG A 52 14.50 0.05 2.98
C ARG A 52 15.62 -0.98 2.85
N ILE A 53 15.71 -1.67 1.71
CA ILE A 53 16.83 -2.56 1.41
C ILE A 53 18.14 -1.77 1.34
N GLU A 54 18.18 -0.60 0.70
CA GLU A 54 19.39 0.25 0.70
C GLU A 54 19.83 0.65 2.12
N GLN A 55 18.87 1.02 2.98
CA GLN A 55 19.16 1.30 4.40
C GLN A 55 19.67 0.08 5.16
N ALA A 56 19.08 -1.10 4.90
CA ALA A 56 19.54 -2.35 5.47
C ALA A 56 20.96 -2.70 5.00
N LEU A 57 21.25 -2.57 3.71
CA LEU A 57 22.58 -2.82 3.14
C LEU A 57 23.64 -1.87 3.70
N ALA A 58 23.31 -0.59 3.86
CA ALA A 58 24.20 0.38 4.47
C ALA A 58 24.55 0.04 5.94
N TRP A 59 23.60 -0.52 6.68
CA TRP A 59 23.84 -1.08 8.01
C TRP A 59 24.75 -2.31 7.97
N LEU A 60 24.52 -3.23 7.03
CA LEU A 60 25.36 -4.42 6.84
C LEU A 60 26.81 -4.08 6.43
N ASP A 61 27.02 -2.96 5.74
CA ASP A 61 28.36 -2.47 5.38
C ASP A 61 29.13 -1.88 6.57
N ASN A 62 28.43 -1.45 7.63
CA ASN A 62 29.02 -0.70 8.74
C ASN A 62 28.50 -1.16 10.12
N LEU A 63 28.73 -2.42 10.46
CA LEU A 63 28.23 -3.03 11.71
C LEU A 63 28.77 -2.40 12.99
N ASN A 64 29.88 -1.66 12.93
CA ASN A 64 30.47 -0.98 14.09
C ASN A 64 29.89 0.42 14.34
N VAL A 65 29.11 0.94 13.40
CA VAL A 65 28.49 2.26 13.53
C VAL A 65 27.09 2.08 14.08
N ASP A 66 26.76 2.83 15.13
CA ASP A 66 25.40 2.89 15.65
C ASP A 66 24.53 3.73 14.71
N ASP A 67 23.66 3.05 13.96
CA ASP A 67 22.66 3.65 13.07
C ASP A 67 21.34 3.97 13.80
N LYS A 68 21.34 3.90 15.13
CA LYS A 68 20.18 4.07 16.01
C LYS A 68 19.06 3.06 15.74
N GLY A 69 19.40 1.89 15.20
CA GLY A 69 18.48 0.79 14.92
C GLY A 69 17.73 0.89 13.59
N LEU A 70 18.13 1.81 12.70
CA LEU A 70 17.48 2.05 11.42
C LEU A 70 17.51 0.83 10.50
N GLY A 71 18.67 0.20 10.31
CA GLY A 71 18.87 -0.91 9.39
C GLY A 71 18.07 -2.14 9.81
N HIS A 72 18.14 -2.50 11.10
CA HIS A 72 17.33 -3.60 11.63
C HIS A 72 15.82 -3.32 11.49
N HIS A 73 15.38 -2.09 11.76
CA HIS A 73 13.99 -1.69 11.57
C HIS A 73 13.58 -1.72 10.09
N ALA A 74 14.46 -1.30 9.18
CA ALA A 74 14.23 -1.36 7.74
C ALA A 74 14.06 -2.80 7.25
N ILE A 75 14.86 -3.76 7.75
CA ILE A 75 14.70 -5.19 7.45
C ILE A 75 13.33 -5.70 7.88
N LYS A 76 12.91 -5.37 9.12
CA LYS A 76 11.58 -5.76 9.62
C LYS A 76 10.46 -5.24 8.72
N LEU A 77 10.55 -3.99 8.29
CA LEU A 77 9.57 -3.40 7.36
C LEU A 77 9.62 -4.03 5.96
N VAL A 78 10.76 -4.58 5.52
CA VAL A 78 10.87 -5.34 4.27
C VAL A 78 10.19 -6.70 4.41
N THR A 79 10.44 -7.42 5.51
CA THR A 79 9.81 -8.74 5.73
C THR A 79 8.31 -8.64 6.00
N GLU A 80 7.85 -7.57 6.65
CA GLU A 80 6.41 -7.24 6.75
C GLU A 80 5.77 -7.03 5.38
N GLU A 81 6.43 -6.31 4.47
CA GLU A 81 5.91 -6.09 3.12
C GLU A 81 5.95 -7.39 2.29
N GLY A 82 7.02 -8.18 2.42
CA GLY A 82 7.14 -9.51 1.81
C GLY A 82 6.00 -10.44 2.22
N ARG A 83 5.59 -10.41 3.50
CA ARG A 83 4.45 -11.18 4.00
C ARG A 83 3.11 -10.69 3.45
N LYS A 84 2.90 -9.38 3.32
CA LYS A 84 1.69 -8.83 2.68
C LYS A 84 1.54 -9.29 1.23
N ILE A 85 2.64 -9.33 0.48
CA ILE A 85 2.66 -9.85 -0.88
C ILE A 85 2.39 -11.37 -0.86
N ALA A 86 3.03 -12.11 0.05
CA ALA A 86 2.82 -13.54 0.19
C ALA A 86 1.36 -13.90 0.50
N ASP A 87 0.64 -13.08 1.26
CA ASP A 87 -0.79 -13.27 1.54
C ASP A 87 -1.67 -13.19 0.30
N GLN A 88 -1.19 -12.55 -0.76
CA GLN A 88 -1.85 -12.43 -2.05
C GLN A 88 -1.40 -13.51 -3.05
N CYS A 89 -0.37 -14.29 -2.72
CA CYS A 89 0.13 -15.42 -3.51
C CYS A 89 -0.55 -16.74 -3.12
N HIS A 90 -0.36 -17.77 -3.95
CA HIS A 90 -0.89 -19.10 -3.71
C HIS A 90 0.19 -20.19 -3.83
N GLY A 91 -0.05 -21.34 -3.20
CA GLY A 91 0.76 -22.54 -3.39
C GLY A 91 2.24 -22.36 -3.00
N PRO A 92 3.19 -22.90 -3.80
CA PRO A 92 4.61 -22.89 -3.48
C PRO A 92 5.23 -21.50 -3.32
N GLU A 93 4.73 -20.50 -4.05
CA GLU A 93 5.27 -19.14 -4.01
C GLU A 93 5.01 -18.47 -2.65
N LYS A 94 3.77 -18.58 -2.13
CA LYS A 94 3.42 -18.10 -0.79
C LYS A 94 4.29 -18.71 0.29
N TYR A 95 4.54 -20.02 0.21
CA TYR A 95 5.41 -20.71 1.17
C TYR A 95 6.86 -20.20 1.08
N ARG A 96 7.39 -20.07 -0.14
CA ARG A 96 8.77 -19.59 -0.37
C ARG A 96 8.99 -18.18 0.15
N LEU A 97 8.05 -17.25 -0.11
CA LEU A 97 8.13 -15.87 0.40
C LEU A 97 8.16 -15.84 1.94
N ASN A 98 7.25 -16.56 2.58
CA ASN A 98 7.19 -16.59 4.04
C ASN A 98 8.45 -17.21 4.66
N GLN A 99 8.93 -18.32 4.12
CA GLN A 99 10.16 -18.96 4.59
C GLN A 99 11.37 -18.03 4.48
N LEU A 100 11.47 -17.28 3.38
CA LEU A 100 12.56 -16.33 3.19
C LEU A 100 12.48 -15.15 4.16
N CYS A 101 11.27 -14.62 4.43
CA CYS A 101 11.04 -13.61 5.46
C CYS A 101 11.46 -14.11 6.86
N ASP A 102 11.11 -15.35 7.22
CA ASP A 102 11.46 -15.95 8.51
C ASP A 102 12.98 -16.13 8.67
N ASP A 103 13.66 -16.59 7.61
CA ASP A 103 15.11 -16.69 7.58
C ASP A 103 15.81 -15.33 7.76
N ILE A 104 15.32 -14.30 7.06
CA ILE A 104 15.83 -12.93 7.16
C ILE A 104 15.64 -12.38 8.57
N ASP A 105 14.46 -12.53 9.16
CA ASP A 105 14.18 -12.06 10.53
C ASP A 105 15.09 -12.76 11.56
N ARG A 106 15.32 -14.07 11.40
CA ARG A 106 16.23 -14.83 12.26
C ARG A 106 17.67 -14.32 12.16
N LEU A 107 18.20 -14.15 10.95
CA LEU A 107 19.57 -13.67 10.74
C LEU A 107 19.73 -12.23 11.23
N ALA A 108 18.77 -11.36 10.95
CA ALA A 108 18.79 -9.97 11.41
C ALA A 108 18.77 -9.87 12.94
N MET A 109 18.01 -10.74 13.62
CA MET A 109 17.99 -10.81 15.08
C MET A 109 19.33 -11.29 15.64
N GLN A 110 19.93 -12.33 15.05
CA GLN A 110 21.24 -12.85 15.45
C GLN A 110 22.35 -11.80 15.28
N LEU A 111 22.34 -11.09 14.15
CA LEU A 111 23.32 -10.04 13.86
C LEU A 111 23.19 -8.86 14.82
N ALA A 112 21.95 -8.44 15.11
CA ALA A 112 21.69 -7.37 16.08
C ALA A 112 22.15 -7.76 17.51
N ASP A 113 22.02 -9.03 17.92
CA ASP A 113 22.55 -9.52 19.20
C ASP A 113 24.08 -9.46 19.25
N LEU A 114 24.76 -9.91 18.19
CA LEU A 114 26.22 -9.83 18.08
C LEU A 114 26.70 -8.38 18.16
N GLN A 115 26.04 -7.45 17.48
CA GLN A 115 26.35 -6.03 17.53
C GLN A 115 26.20 -5.46 18.95
N ARG A 116 25.09 -5.77 19.65
CA ARG A 116 24.89 -5.33 21.06
C ARG A 116 25.95 -5.86 22.01
N ARG A 117 26.52 -7.02 21.72
CA ARG A 117 27.61 -7.64 22.48
C ARG A 117 29.00 -7.12 22.11
N GLY A 118 29.09 -6.16 21.18
CA GLY A 118 30.36 -5.63 20.67
C GLY A 118 31.10 -6.58 19.74
N LEU A 119 30.42 -7.58 19.18
CA LEU A 119 30.98 -8.62 18.29
C LEU A 119 30.66 -8.37 16.81
N GLY A 120 30.36 -7.12 16.42
CA GLY A 120 30.00 -6.74 15.05
C GLY A 120 31.09 -7.01 14.02
N ASP A 121 32.37 -6.96 14.41
CA ASP A 121 33.51 -7.26 13.54
C ASP A 121 33.92 -8.75 13.50
N SER A 122 33.24 -9.60 14.28
CA SER A 122 33.59 -11.02 14.35
C SER A 122 33.41 -11.71 12.99
N PRO A 123 34.19 -12.76 12.68
CA PRO A 123 33.99 -13.55 11.46
C PRO A 123 32.55 -14.08 11.34
N GLN A 124 31.92 -14.42 12.47
CA GLN A 124 30.53 -14.85 12.53
C GLN A 124 29.55 -13.74 12.13
N ALA A 125 29.75 -12.51 12.61
CA ALA A 125 28.90 -11.37 12.26
C ALA A 125 29.01 -11.04 10.76
N LYS A 126 30.21 -11.12 10.20
CA LYS A 126 30.45 -10.92 8.76
C LYS A 126 29.77 -11.98 7.90
N ASP A 127 29.89 -13.26 8.27
CA ASP A 127 29.22 -14.35 7.57
C ASP A 127 27.68 -14.20 7.60
N ILE A 128 27.11 -13.86 8.76
CA ILE A 128 25.66 -13.58 8.88
C ILE A 128 25.26 -12.37 8.02
N ALA A 129 26.06 -11.31 8.00
CA ALA A 129 25.77 -10.12 7.20
C ALA A 129 25.79 -10.42 5.68
N ASP A 130 26.72 -11.23 5.20
CA ASP A 130 26.78 -11.67 3.81
C ASP A 130 25.57 -12.55 3.43
N GLN A 131 25.21 -13.50 4.29
CA GLN A 131 24.01 -14.32 4.10
C GLN A 131 22.73 -13.48 4.08
N LEU A 132 22.63 -12.49 4.97
CA LEU A 132 21.49 -11.58 5.07
C LEU A 132 21.39 -10.69 3.82
N ARG A 133 22.52 -10.18 3.32
CA ARG A 133 22.58 -9.43 2.05
C ARG A 133 22.03 -10.26 0.88
N GLN A 134 22.48 -11.50 0.75
CA GLN A 134 22.01 -12.39 -0.31
C GLN A 134 20.50 -12.64 -0.21
N LYS A 135 19.99 -12.94 0.99
CA LYS A 135 18.56 -13.20 1.21
C LYS A 135 17.69 -11.97 0.99
N LEU A 136 18.15 -10.77 1.35
CA LEU A 136 17.44 -9.52 1.06
C LEU A 136 17.29 -9.29 -0.45
N HIS A 137 18.33 -9.59 -1.23
CA HIS A 137 18.25 -9.54 -2.70
C HIS A 137 17.31 -10.62 -3.26
N GLU A 138 17.37 -11.85 -2.75
CA GLU A 138 16.43 -12.91 -3.16
C GLU A 138 14.97 -12.52 -2.85
N LEU A 139 14.72 -11.92 -1.68
CA LEU A 139 13.38 -11.51 -1.28
C LEU A 139 12.85 -10.40 -2.20
N ARG A 140 13.68 -9.40 -2.50
CA ARG A 140 13.35 -8.36 -3.49
C ARG A 140 12.95 -8.95 -4.83
N ASP A 141 13.74 -9.90 -5.35
CA ASP A 141 13.51 -10.46 -6.67
C ASP A 141 12.25 -11.33 -6.71
N LEU A 142 11.99 -12.08 -5.65
CA LEU A 142 10.77 -12.88 -5.51
C LEU A 142 9.52 -12.00 -5.35
N MET A 143 9.60 -10.94 -4.54
CA MET A 143 8.52 -9.95 -4.42
C MET A 143 8.23 -9.25 -5.75
N SER A 144 9.28 -8.82 -6.46
CA SER A 144 9.13 -8.17 -7.77
C SER A 144 8.44 -9.08 -8.77
N LYS A 145 8.81 -10.38 -8.79
CA LYS A 145 8.16 -11.35 -9.67
C LYS A 145 6.67 -11.53 -9.33
N ALA A 146 6.37 -11.77 -8.06
CA ALA A 146 4.99 -11.94 -7.59
C ALA A 146 4.10 -10.74 -7.93
N LEU A 147 4.65 -9.52 -7.79
CA LEU A 147 3.94 -8.29 -8.17
C LEU A 147 3.72 -8.19 -9.67
N THR A 148 4.71 -8.50 -10.50
CA THR A 148 4.56 -8.50 -11.96
C THR A 148 3.49 -9.49 -12.42
N ASP A 149 3.52 -10.72 -11.91
CA ASP A 149 2.54 -11.75 -12.25
C ASP A 149 1.12 -11.30 -11.87
N ARG A 150 0.97 -10.67 -10.70
CA ARG A 150 -0.31 -10.12 -10.25
C ARG A 150 -0.80 -8.91 -11.07
N VAL A 151 0.11 -8.03 -11.48
CA VAL A 151 -0.22 -6.90 -12.37
C VAL A 151 -0.81 -7.42 -13.68
N VAL A 152 -0.18 -8.45 -14.26
CA VAL A 152 -0.68 -9.08 -15.49
C VAL A 152 -2.09 -9.65 -15.28
N GLU A 153 -2.35 -10.30 -14.14
CA GLU A 153 -3.67 -10.84 -13.81
C GLU A 153 -4.74 -9.74 -13.61
N ASP A 154 -4.49 -8.79 -12.70
CA ASP A 154 -5.51 -7.82 -12.28
C ASP A 154 -5.80 -6.75 -13.33
N PHE A 155 -4.83 -6.43 -14.20
CA PHE A 155 -4.97 -5.40 -15.24
C PHE A 155 -5.15 -5.96 -16.66
N ALA A 156 -5.27 -7.30 -16.82
CA ALA A 156 -5.53 -7.93 -18.11
C ALA A 156 -6.77 -7.35 -18.81
N ASP A 157 -7.84 -7.13 -18.05
CA ASP A 157 -9.10 -6.58 -18.54
C ASP A 157 -9.72 -5.60 -17.55
N ILE A 158 -9.43 -4.32 -17.77
CA ILE A 158 -10.01 -3.21 -16.99
C ILE A 158 -11.28 -2.63 -17.60
N THR A 159 -11.78 -3.19 -18.72
CA THR A 159 -12.91 -2.63 -19.47
C THR A 159 -14.19 -3.42 -19.26
N THR A 160 -14.11 -4.76 -19.29
CA THR A 160 -15.31 -5.61 -19.23
C THR A 160 -16.11 -5.46 -17.94
N PRO A 161 -15.52 -5.43 -16.72
CA PRO A 161 -16.31 -5.29 -15.49
C PRO A 161 -17.15 -4.01 -15.48
N LEU A 162 -16.55 -2.88 -15.88
CA LEU A 162 -17.24 -1.60 -15.96
C LEU A 162 -18.33 -1.61 -17.04
N LYS A 163 -18.05 -2.20 -18.20
CA LYS A 163 -19.03 -2.34 -19.29
C LYS A 163 -20.23 -3.18 -18.85
N GLN A 164 -20.01 -4.35 -18.27
CA GLN A 164 -21.10 -5.22 -17.80
C GLN A 164 -21.95 -4.53 -16.72
N PHE A 165 -21.32 -3.80 -15.80
CA PHE A 165 -22.02 -2.98 -14.83
C PHE A 165 -22.84 -1.85 -15.49
N THR A 166 -22.27 -1.18 -16.49
CA THR A 166 -22.96 -0.14 -17.27
C THR A 166 -24.18 -0.71 -17.97
N ASP A 167 -24.04 -1.84 -18.66
CA ASP A 167 -25.15 -2.51 -19.36
C ASP A 167 -26.26 -2.89 -18.37
N ALA A 168 -25.90 -3.38 -17.17
CA ALA A 168 -26.86 -3.71 -16.13
C ALA A 168 -27.58 -2.47 -15.55
N ALA A 169 -26.85 -1.38 -15.31
CA ALA A 169 -27.44 -0.10 -14.87
C ALA A 169 -28.37 0.51 -15.92
N LEU A 170 -28.07 0.28 -17.21
CA LEU A 170 -28.84 0.78 -18.34
C LEU A 170 -30.03 -0.09 -18.73
N ALA A 171 -30.17 -1.29 -18.15
CA ALA A 171 -31.20 -2.27 -18.51
C ALA A 171 -32.62 -1.69 -18.46
N PRO A 172 -33.48 -2.01 -19.45
CA PRO A 172 -34.85 -1.49 -19.55
C PRO A 172 -35.74 -2.04 -18.43
N GLU A 173 -36.82 -1.33 -18.12
CA GLU A 173 -37.85 -1.80 -17.19
C GLU A 173 -38.51 -3.08 -17.75
N GLY A 174 -38.74 -4.06 -16.87
CA GLY A 174 -39.31 -5.36 -17.25
C GLY A 174 -38.29 -6.37 -17.78
N ALA A 175 -36.99 -6.03 -17.86
CA ALA A 175 -35.95 -7.02 -18.14
C ALA A 175 -35.97 -8.14 -17.07
N PRO A 176 -35.78 -9.41 -17.46
CA PRO A 176 -35.73 -10.52 -16.52
C PRO A 176 -34.56 -10.34 -15.55
N ASP A 177 -34.80 -10.61 -14.27
CA ASP A 177 -33.80 -10.56 -13.19
C ASP A 177 -33.02 -9.23 -13.12
N ARG A 178 -33.63 -8.12 -13.53
CA ARG A 178 -32.99 -6.81 -13.66
C ARG A 178 -32.18 -6.38 -12.42
N GLU A 179 -32.79 -6.50 -11.24
CA GLU A 179 -32.16 -6.11 -9.96
C GLU A 179 -31.02 -7.07 -9.58
N LEU A 180 -31.24 -8.38 -9.77
CA LEU A 180 -30.24 -9.40 -9.47
C LEU A 180 -29.01 -9.26 -10.38
N ASN A 181 -29.23 -9.09 -11.69
CA ASN A 181 -28.15 -8.85 -12.64
C ASN A 181 -27.39 -7.56 -12.30
N PHE A 182 -28.08 -6.47 -11.93
CA PHE A 182 -27.40 -5.26 -11.46
C PHE A 182 -26.54 -5.52 -10.24
N GLN A 183 -27.07 -6.22 -9.23
CA GLN A 183 -26.35 -6.54 -8.01
C GLN A 183 -25.09 -7.37 -8.28
N ASP A 184 -25.21 -8.41 -9.11
CA ASP A 184 -24.09 -9.28 -9.50
C ASP A 184 -22.99 -8.48 -10.23
N LYS A 185 -23.37 -7.60 -11.17
CA LYS A 185 -22.40 -6.79 -11.91
C LYS A 185 -21.78 -5.69 -11.05
N ALA A 186 -22.52 -5.13 -10.09
CA ALA A 186 -21.99 -4.18 -9.13
C ALA A 186 -20.94 -4.83 -8.22
N GLN A 187 -21.23 -6.02 -7.69
CA GLN A 187 -20.28 -6.79 -6.87
C GLN A 187 -19.03 -7.17 -7.66
N ASN A 188 -19.18 -7.59 -8.92
CA ASN A 188 -18.03 -7.91 -9.77
C ASN A 188 -17.15 -6.67 -10.02
N LEU A 189 -17.77 -5.51 -10.30
CA LEU A 189 -17.04 -4.25 -10.49
C LEU A 189 -16.30 -3.83 -9.20
N GLU A 190 -16.95 -3.93 -8.05
CA GLU A 190 -16.36 -3.62 -6.74
C GLU A 190 -15.18 -4.54 -6.42
N ALA A 191 -15.33 -5.85 -6.63
CA ALA A 191 -14.27 -6.81 -6.41
C ALA A 191 -13.07 -6.55 -7.35
N HIS A 192 -13.33 -6.29 -8.63
CA HIS A 192 -12.28 -5.96 -9.60
C HIS A 192 -11.55 -4.66 -9.23
N SER A 193 -12.28 -3.57 -8.97
CA SER A 193 -11.67 -2.28 -8.65
C SER A 193 -10.85 -2.31 -7.36
N THR A 194 -11.31 -3.10 -6.38
CA THR A 194 -10.59 -3.35 -5.13
C THR A 194 -9.27 -4.06 -5.38
N ARG A 195 -9.25 -5.11 -6.21
CA ARG A 195 -8.02 -5.81 -6.59
C ARG A 195 -7.05 -4.89 -7.31
N CYS A 196 -7.50 -4.17 -8.34
CA CYS A 196 -6.65 -3.22 -9.08
C CYS A 196 -6.03 -2.16 -8.16
N ALA A 197 -6.84 -1.55 -7.28
CA ALA A 197 -6.35 -0.54 -6.35
C ALA A 197 -5.36 -1.12 -5.33
N GLN A 198 -5.61 -2.32 -4.81
CA GLN A 198 -4.69 -3.00 -3.91
C GLN A 198 -3.36 -3.31 -4.61
N THR A 199 -3.40 -3.84 -5.83
CA THR A 199 -2.21 -4.15 -6.63
C THR A 199 -1.42 -2.89 -6.95
N GLY A 200 -2.08 -1.79 -7.32
CA GLY A 200 -1.42 -0.50 -7.49
C GLY A 200 -0.67 -0.02 -6.24
N ARG A 201 -1.26 -0.17 -5.04
CA ARG A 201 -0.58 0.17 -3.78
C ARG A 201 0.61 -0.74 -3.48
N MET A 202 0.49 -2.05 -3.76
CA MET A 202 1.60 -2.98 -3.57
C MET A 202 2.75 -2.73 -4.54
N VAL A 203 2.47 -2.32 -5.77
CA VAL A 203 3.51 -1.89 -6.73
C VAL A 203 4.17 -0.60 -6.25
N ALA A 204 3.41 0.33 -5.67
CA ALA A 204 3.96 1.56 -5.11
C ALA A 204 4.92 1.32 -3.92
N SER A 205 4.59 0.39 -3.02
CA SER A 205 5.40 0.08 -1.83
C SER A 205 6.53 -0.91 -2.11
N GLY A 206 6.21 -2.01 -2.80
CA GLY A 206 7.06 -3.18 -2.99
C GLY A 206 7.60 -3.39 -4.40
N GLY A 207 7.15 -2.58 -5.36
CA GLY A 207 7.64 -2.64 -6.73
C GLY A 207 9.08 -2.14 -6.90
N PRO A 208 9.66 -2.32 -8.09
CA PRO A 208 11.04 -1.96 -8.35
C PRO A 208 11.28 -0.45 -8.53
N CYS A 209 10.20 0.34 -8.72
CA CYS A 209 10.29 1.78 -8.90
C CYS A 209 10.70 2.51 -7.61
N LYS A 210 11.77 3.30 -7.70
CA LYS A 210 12.25 4.17 -6.60
C LYS A 210 11.82 5.62 -6.75
N ASN A 211 11.21 6.01 -7.87
CA ASN A 211 10.83 7.39 -8.13
C ASN A 211 9.66 7.79 -7.23
N LYS A 212 9.94 8.64 -6.25
CA LYS A 212 8.96 9.15 -5.29
C LYS A 212 7.70 9.72 -5.95
N LYS A 213 7.84 10.46 -7.05
CA LYS A 213 6.69 11.07 -7.75
C LYS A 213 5.78 10.00 -8.36
N THR A 214 6.36 8.97 -8.97
CA THR A 214 5.61 7.85 -9.56
C THR A 214 4.92 7.02 -8.47
N VAL A 215 5.60 6.77 -7.35
CA VAL A 215 5.04 6.07 -6.17
C VAL A 215 3.87 6.84 -5.56
N GLU A 216 3.99 8.15 -5.39
CA GLU A 216 2.90 9.02 -4.91
C GLU A 216 1.72 9.02 -5.89
N ALA A 217 2.00 9.20 -7.19
CA ALA A 217 0.96 9.17 -8.22
C ALA A 217 0.21 7.83 -8.28
N LEU A 218 0.91 6.70 -8.07
CA LEU A 218 0.31 5.37 -7.97
C LEU A 218 -0.66 5.27 -6.80
N CYS A 219 -0.22 5.69 -5.61
CA CYS A 219 -1.04 5.71 -4.41
C CYS A 219 -2.29 6.57 -4.60
N ASP A 220 -2.13 7.76 -5.19
CA ASP A 220 -3.24 8.68 -5.46
C ASP A 220 -4.24 8.09 -6.46
N ALA A 221 -3.76 7.49 -7.55
CA ALA A 221 -4.62 6.83 -8.54
C ALA A 221 -5.36 5.64 -7.94
N ALA A 222 -4.70 4.80 -7.13
CA ALA A 222 -5.33 3.68 -6.44
C ALA A 222 -6.41 4.16 -5.46
N ASN A 223 -6.14 5.23 -4.70
CA ASN A 223 -7.11 5.84 -3.79
C ASN A 223 -8.30 6.44 -4.55
N GLN A 224 -8.06 7.07 -5.71
CA GLN A 224 -9.12 7.59 -6.57
C GLN A 224 -10.06 6.46 -7.03
N VAL A 225 -9.53 5.34 -7.52
CA VAL A 225 -10.32 4.16 -7.91
C VAL A 225 -11.15 3.63 -6.73
N SER A 226 -10.53 3.45 -5.55
CA SER A 226 -11.23 2.98 -4.35
C SER A 226 -12.36 3.94 -3.92
N ASN A 227 -12.12 5.25 -3.94
CA ASN A 227 -13.10 6.25 -3.53
C ASN A 227 -14.25 6.43 -4.52
N MET A 228 -13.99 6.23 -5.81
CA MET A 228 -14.98 6.35 -6.87
C MET A 228 -15.88 5.11 -7.00
N THR A 229 -15.36 3.92 -6.66
CA THR A 229 -16.09 2.64 -6.74
C THR A 229 -17.49 2.72 -6.10
N PRO A 230 -17.67 3.13 -4.84
CA PRO A 230 -19.00 3.22 -4.24
C PRO A 230 -19.88 4.30 -4.89
N GLN A 231 -19.27 5.38 -5.39
CA GLN A 231 -19.99 6.48 -6.04
C GLN A 231 -20.60 6.05 -7.38
N ILE A 232 -19.83 5.36 -8.22
CA ILE A 232 -20.32 4.86 -9.52
C ILE A 232 -21.37 3.76 -9.33
N ILE A 233 -21.20 2.88 -8.32
CA ILE A 233 -22.20 1.86 -7.98
C ILE A 233 -23.52 2.52 -7.55
N ASN A 234 -23.46 3.50 -6.65
CA ASN A 234 -24.65 4.21 -6.19
C ASN A 234 -25.33 5.00 -7.33
N ALA A 235 -24.55 5.67 -8.17
CA ALA A 235 -25.10 6.37 -9.34
C ALA A 235 -25.78 5.41 -10.33
N GLY A 236 -25.18 4.24 -10.57
CA GLY A 236 -25.80 3.20 -11.39
C GLY A 236 -27.11 2.69 -10.79
N LYS A 237 -27.18 2.56 -9.46
CA LYS A 237 -28.42 2.17 -8.76
C LYS A 237 -29.51 3.24 -8.88
N ILE A 238 -29.14 4.52 -8.71
CA ILE A 238 -30.07 5.64 -8.89
C ILE A 238 -30.61 5.65 -10.33
N ARG A 239 -29.72 5.48 -11.32
CA ARG A 239 -30.11 5.35 -12.73
C ARG A 239 -31.08 4.18 -12.89
N LEU A 240 -30.75 2.99 -12.39
CA LEU A 240 -31.58 1.79 -12.53
C LEU A 240 -33.03 2.04 -12.07
N HIS A 241 -33.24 2.70 -10.94
CA HIS A 241 -34.58 2.98 -10.41
C HIS A 241 -35.27 4.21 -11.05
N HIS A 242 -34.53 5.05 -11.79
CA HIS A 242 -35.07 6.27 -12.43
C HIS A 242 -34.65 6.37 -13.90
N PRO A 243 -35.02 5.40 -14.77
CA PRO A 243 -34.49 5.28 -16.12
C PRO A 243 -34.92 6.41 -17.07
N THR A 244 -35.99 7.14 -16.75
CA THR A 244 -36.47 8.30 -17.52
C THR A 244 -35.84 9.62 -17.07
N SER A 245 -35.10 9.62 -15.94
CA SER A 245 -34.47 10.83 -15.42
C SER A 245 -33.20 11.15 -16.20
N LYS A 246 -33.28 12.18 -17.04
CA LYS A 246 -32.12 12.69 -17.79
C LYS A 246 -30.96 13.08 -16.88
N SER A 247 -31.26 13.67 -15.71
CA SER A 247 -30.24 14.05 -14.73
C SER A 247 -29.53 12.85 -14.12
N ALA A 248 -30.25 11.75 -13.84
CA ALA A 248 -29.65 10.53 -13.31
C ALA A 248 -28.73 9.87 -14.36
N ASP A 249 -29.17 9.87 -15.63
CA ASP A 249 -28.40 9.35 -16.76
C ASP A 249 -27.10 10.16 -16.98
N GLU A 250 -27.19 11.49 -17.05
CA GLU A 250 -26.02 12.37 -17.20
C GLU A 250 -25.05 12.24 -16.03
N HIS A 251 -25.55 12.16 -14.78
CA HIS A 251 -24.71 11.98 -13.61
C HIS A 251 -23.97 10.64 -13.63
N PHE A 252 -24.68 9.55 -13.97
CA PHE A 252 -24.10 8.22 -14.09
C PHE A 252 -23.02 8.17 -15.18
N GLU A 253 -23.30 8.69 -16.37
CA GLU A 253 -22.34 8.73 -17.48
C GLU A 253 -21.08 9.54 -17.16
N ASN A 254 -21.22 10.66 -16.44
CA ASN A 254 -20.09 11.46 -16.00
C ASN A 254 -19.19 10.68 -15.02
N LEU A 255 -19.78 10.02 -14.02
CA LEU A 255 -19.01 9.20 -13.08
C LEU A 255 -18.39 7.98 -13.76
N ARG A 256 -19.09 7.37 -14.72
CA ARG A 256 -18.59 6.23 -15.50
C ARG A 256 -17.32 6.59 -16.26
N ARG A 257 -17.30 7.74 -16.94
CA ARG A 257 -16.11 8.25 -17.65
C ARG A 257 -14.96 8.52 -16.68
N GLN A 258 -15.21 9.26 -15.61
CA GLN A 258 -14.19 9.57 -14.62
C GLN A 258 -13.58 8.30 -13.98
N PHE A 259 -14.41 7.27 -13.74
CA PHE A 259 -13.95 6.01 -13.17
C PHE A 259 -13.11 5.21 -14.17
N ALA A 260 -13.53 5.17 -15.44
CA ALA A 260 -12.75 4.56 -16.52
C ALA A 260 -11.38 5.23 -16.66
N ASP A 261 -11.34 6.58 -16.65
CA ASP A 261 -10.10 7.34 -16.74
C ASP A 261 -9.18 7.08 -15.53
N ALA A 262 -9.75 6.97 -14.32
CA ALA A 262 -8.98 6.62 -13.12
C ALA A 262 -8.36 5.21 -13.21
N LEU A 263 -9.09 4.21 -13.70
CA LEU A 263 -8.56 2.85 -13.91
C LEU A 263 -7.46 2.82 -14.99
N GLN A 264 -7.65 3.53 -16.10
CA GLN A 264 -6.64 3.63 -17.16
C GLN A 264 -5.37 4.32 -16.66
N ARG A 265 -5.52 5.40 -15.88
CA ARG A 265 -4.39 6.09 -15.25
C ARG A 265 -3.65 5.17 -14.29
N LEU A 266 -4.37 4.43 -13.44
CA LEU A 266 -3.76 3.49 -12.51
C LEU A 266 -2.96 2.41 -13.26
N ARG A 267 -3.54 1.83 -14.31
CA ARG A 267 -2.86 0.84 -15.16
C ARG A 267 -1.57 1.40 -15.76
N ALA A 268 -1.63 2.57 -16.37
CA ALA A 268 -0.47 3.19 -17.02
C ALA A 268 0.67 3.44 -16.03
N LEU A 269 0.36 3.90 -14.82
CA LEU A 269 1.35 4.12 -13.76
C LEU A 269 1.95 2.81 -13.24
N VAL A 270 1.15 1.75 -13.17
CA VAL A 270 1.61 0.41 -12.79
C VAL A 270 2.59 -0.12 -13.84
N ASP A 271 2.22 -0.02 -15.13
CA ASP A 271 3.09 -0.44 -16.24
C ASP A 271 4.41 0.35 -16.23
N GLU A 272 4.37 1.67 -16.01
CA GLU A 272 5.58 2.50 -15.88
C GLU A 272 6.47 2.02 -14.72
N ALA A 273 5.87 1.75 -13.55
CA ALA A 273 6.62 1.38 -12.35
C ALA A 273 7.26 -0.01 -12.44
N ILE A 274 6.63 -0.97 -13.13
CA ILE A 274 7.20 -2.29 -13.37
C ILE A 274 8.34 -2.20 -14.42
N ASN A 275 8.09 -1.54 -15.56
CA ASN A 275 9.07 -1.42 -16.64
C ASN A 275 10.32 -0.60 -16.24
N ALA A 276 10.17 0.39 -15.35
CA ALA A 276 11.31 1.11 -14.78
C ALA A 276 12.30 0.18 -14.05
N GLY A 277 11.82 -0.93 -13.49
CA GLY A 277 12.67 -1.95 -12.86
C GLY A 277 13.49 -2.76 -13.86
N ASP A 278 12.90 -3.09 -15.01
CA ASP A 278 13.57 -3.88 -16.05
C ASP A 278 14.68 -3.08 -16.75
N PHE A 279 14.50 -1.77 -16.93
CA PHE A 279 15.54 -0.89 -17.48
C PHE A 279 16.79 -0.82 -16.58
N VAL A 280 16.60 -0.85 -15.26
CA VAL A 280 17.70 -0.85 -14.27
C VAL A 280 18.42 -2.21 -14.21
N LYS A 281 17.74 -3.32 -14.53
CA LYS A 281 18.37 -4.65 -14.60
C LYS A 281 19.17 -4.88 -15.90
N ALA A 282 18.82 -4.17 -16.97
CA ALA A 282 19.46 -4.29 -18.29
C ALA A 282 20.61 -3.30 -18.54
N SER A 283 20.83 -2.34 -17.63
CA SER A 283 21.89 -1.31 -17.68
C SER A 283 23.00 -1.62 -16.69
#